data_AF-A0A948RBS3-F1
#
_entry.id   AF-A0A948RBS3-F1
#
_cell.length_a   1.000
_cell.length_b   1.000
_cell.length_c   1.000
_cell.angle_alpha   90.00
_cell.angle_beta   90.00
_cell.angle_gamma   90.00
#
_symmetry.space_group_name_H-M   'P 1'
#
loop_
_entity.id
_entity.type
_entity.pdbx_description
1 polymer ?
#
loop_
_entity_poly.entity_id
_entity_poly.type
_entity_poly.pdbx_seq_one_letter_code
_entity_poly.pdbx_strand_id
1 'polypeptide(L)'
;MIMDVALAIGVMIIVGFLGGRLAHRFKFPMITGYIIVGVLLSPSLLDIISGAAIDSLDIFTHLALGIIAYSIGGSLHWESIRRQERSILAIGTFQGVGALVLSTLAIA
;
A
#
# COMPACT_ATOMS: atom_id res chain seq x y z
N MET A 1 -10.59 22.01 -1.24
CA MET A 1 -10.66 20.54 -1.36
C MET A 1 -10.91 20.18 -2.83
N ILE A 2 -9.99 19.47 -3.47
CA ILE A 2 -10.13 19.03 -4.87
C ILE A 2 -11.24 17.97 -4.93
N MET A 3 -12.26 18.22 -5.75
CA MET A 3 -13.37 17.29 -6.03
C MET A 3 -13.20 16.61 -7.38
N ASP A 4 -12.54 17.28 -8.33
CA ASP A 4 -12.27 16.73 -9.65
C ASP A 4 -11.28 15.57 -9.56
N VAL A 5 -11.77 14.36 -9.84
CA VAL A 5 -11.01 13.11 -9.71
C VAL A 5 -9.74 13.14 -10.59
N ALA A 6 -9.82 13.69 -11.81
CA ALA A 6 -8.67 13.78 -12.70
C ALA A 6 -7.55 14.67 -12.13
N LEU A 7 -7.92 15.80 -11.53
CA LEU A 7 -6.96 16.70 -10.89
C LEU A 7 -6.37 16.06 -9.63
N ALA A 8 -7.20 15.38 -8.83
CA ALA A 8 -6.77 14.65 -7.64
C ALA A 8 -5.71 13.59 -7.99
N ILE A 9 -5.95 12.78 -9.02
CA ILE A 9 -4.99 11.78 -9.51
C ILE A 9 -3.69 12.46 -9.95
N GLY A 10 -3.77 13.52 -10.76
CA GLY A 10 -2.58 14.23 -11.24
C GLY A 10 -1.71 14.75 -10.08
N VAL A 11 -2.33 15.37 -9.08
CA VAL A 11 -1.65 15.85 -7.88
C VAL A 11 -1.06 14.67 -7.09
N MET A 12 -1.82 13.60 -6.87
CA MET A 12 -1.33 12.42 -6.14
C MET A 12 -0.13 11.77 -6.81
N ILE A 13 -0.13 11.62 -8.13
CA ILE A 13 1.00 11.05 -8.87
C ILE A 13 2.24 11.93 -8.72
N ILE A 14 2.11 13.24 -8.93
CA ILE A 14 3.25 14.17 -8.88
C ILE A 14 3.81 14.25 -7.47
N VAL A 15 2.97 14.58 -6.48
CA VAL A 15 3.41 14.79 -5.09
C VAL A 15 3.83 13.47 -4.47
N GLY A 16 3.11 12.37 -4.75
CA GLY A 16 3.48 11.03 -4.32
C GLY A 16 4.85 10.63 -4.84
N PHE A 17 5.09 10.75 -6.15
CA PHE A 17 6.40 10.46 -6.73
C PHE A 17 7.52 11.29 -6.09
N LEU A 18 7.29 12.59 -5.91
CA LEU A 18 8.27 13.48 -5.28
C LEU A 18 8.54 13.10 -3.82
N GLY A 19 7.49 12.76 -3.07
CA GLY A 19 7.60 12.29 -1.69
C GLY A 19 8.32 10.96 -1.55
N GLY A 20 8.06 10.00 -2.44
CA GLY A 20 8.79 8.73 -2.48
C GLY A 20 10.27 8.93 -2.80
N ARG A 21 10.61 9.78 -3.77
CA ARG A 21 11.99 10.12 -4.11
C ARG A 21 12.70 10.83 -2.96
N LEU A 22 12.00 11.71 -2.26
CA LEU A 22 12.54 12.40 -1.08
C LEU A 22 12.78 11.42 0.07
N ALA A 23 11.84 10.52 0.37
CA ALA A 23 12.00 9.46 1.36
C ALA A 23 13.22 8.59 1.06
N HIS A 24 13.40 8.21 -0.21
CA HIS A 24 14.57 7.45 -0.63
C HIS A 24 15.90 8.18 -0.38
N ARG A 25 15.93 9.51 -0.59
CA ARG A 25 17.11 10.34 -0.28
C ARG A 25 17.46 10.30 1.21
N PHE A 26 16.48 10.17 2.08
CA PHE A 26 16.66 10.00 3.52
C PHE A 26 16.86 8.55 3.96
N LYS A 27 17.13 7.61 3.02
CA LYS A 27 17.30 6.17 3.26
C LYS A 27 16.04 5.44 3.73
N PHE A 28 14.86 6.03 3.58
CA PHE A 28 13.60 5.33 3.79
C PHE A 28 13.14 4.58 2.52
N PRO A 29 12.33 3.53 2.65
CA PRO A 29 11.63 2.93 1.52
C PRO A 29 10.77 3.97 0.80
N MET A 30 10.70 3.93 -0.54
CA MET A 30 9.86 4.85 -1.31
C MET A 30 8.38 4.77 -0.92
N ILE A 31 7.89 3.57 -0.59
CA ILE A 31 6.49 3.35 -0.20
C ILE A 31 6.12 4.12 1.08
N THR A 32 7.08 4.31 1.99
CA THR A 32 6.89 5.12 3.19
C THR A 32 6.63 6.58 2.81
N GLY A 33 7.36 7.12 1.82
CA GLY A 33 7.13 8.47 1.30
C GLY A 33 5.77 8.64 0.65
N TYR A 34 5.31 7.63 -0.11
CA TYR A 34 3.96 7.62 -0.70
C TYR A 34 2.86 7.68 0.37
N ILE A 35 3.00 6.87 1.43
CA ILE A 35 2.05 6.84 2.54
C ILE A 35 2.03 8.19 3.28
N ILE A 36 3.19 8.76 3.60
CA ILE A 36 3.28 10.05 4.30
C ILE A 36 2.58 11.14 3.48
N VAL A 37 2.88 11.25 2.18
CA VAL A 37 2.22 12.23 1.31
C VAL A 37 0.72 11.99 1.25
N GLY A 38 0.27 10.73 1.07
CA GLY A 38 -1.15 10.41 1.02
C GLY A 38 -1.90 10.82 2.30
N VAL A 39 -1.31 10.54 3.47
CA VAL A 39 -1.84 10.94 4.77
C VAL A 39 -1.90 12.46 4.89
N LEU A 40 -0.86 13.19 4.46
CA LEU A 40 -0.87 14.66 4.44
C LEU A 40 -1.96 15.21 3.52
N LEU A 41 -2.14 14.64 2.32
CA LEU A 41 -3.15 15.10 1.35
C LEU A 41 -4.59 14.75 1.73
N SER A 42 -4.78 13.85 2.71
CA SER A 42 -6.09 13.35 3.13
C SER A 42 -6.93 14.42 3.86
N PRO A 43 -8.28 14.24 3.90
CA PRO A 43 -9.21 15.08 4.68
C PRO A 43 -8.84 15.21 6.16
N SER A 44 -8.22 14.18 6.73
CA SER A 44 -7.92 14.11 8.17
C SER A 44 -6.79 15.04 8.61
N LEU A 45 -5.93 15.52 7.70
CA LEU A 45 -4.80 16.38 8.03
C LEU A 45 -4.84 17.75 7.34
N LEU A 46 -4.71 17.80 6.00
CA LEU A 46 -4.65 19.06 5.25
C LEU A 46 -5.87 19.32 4.39
N ASP A 47 -6.74 18.33 4.19
CA ASP A 47 -8.00 18.46 3.44
C ASP A 47 -7.82 19.02 2.02
N ILE A 48 -6.71 18.62 1.40
CA ILE A 48 -6.38 19.01 0.03
C ILE A 48 -7.24 18.22 -0.96
N ILE A 49 -7.42 16.91 -0.74
CA ILE A 49 -8.22 16.02 -1.57
C ILE A 49 -9.47 15.62 -0.79
N SER A 50 -10.64 15.70 -1.44
CA SER A 50 -11.91 15.42 -0.77
C SER A 50 -12.15 13.96 -0.49
N GLY A 51 -12.87 13.67 0.60
CA GLY A 51 -13.32 12.31 0.92
C GLY A 51 -14.10 11.67 -0.24
N ALA A 52 -15.01 12.43 -0.86
CA ALA A 52 -15.76 11.95 -2.03
C ALA A 52 -14.87 11.61 -3.24
N ALA A 53 -13.78 12.38 -3.45
CA ALA A 53 -12.80 12.06 -4.50
C ALA A 53 -11.99 10.80 -4.14
N ILE A 54 -11.63 10.61 -2.86
CA ILE A 54 -10.93 9.40 -2.38
C ILE A 54 -11.81 8.16 -2.53
N ASP A 55 -13.09 8.23 -2.16
CA ASP A 55 -14.02 7.11 -2.28
C ASP A 55 -14.19 6.68 -3.75
N SER A 56 -14.17 7.65 -4.67
CA SER A 56 -14.22 7.40 -6.12
C SER A 56 -12.95 6.71 -6.67
N LEU A 57 -11.86 6.68 -5.89
CA LEU A 57 -10.56 6.12 -6.28
C LEU A 57 -10.32 4.71 -5.71
N ASP A 58 -11.27 4.13 -4.98
CA ASP A 58 -11.09 2.81 -4.35
C ASP A 58 -10.75 1.70 -5.37
N ILE A 59 -11.24 1.82 -6.61
CA ILE A 59 -10.87 0.91 -7.69
C ILE A 59 -9.37 0.88 -8.00
N PHE A 60 -8.67 2.01 -7.81
CA PHE A 60 -7.21 2.05 -7.99
C PHE A 60 -6.47 1.35 -6.87
N THR A 61 -7.01 1.33 -5.64
CA THR A 61 -6.46 0.54 -4.53
C THR A 61 -6.50 -0.94 -4.88
N HIS A 62 -7.65 -1.44 -5.34
CA HIS A 62 -7.79 -2.83 -5.77
C HIS A 62 -6.91 -3.17 -6.97
N LEU A 63 -6.84 -2.27 -7.96
CA LEU A 63 -5.97 -2.44 -9.13
C LEU A 63 -4.49 -2.51 -8.71
N ALA A 64 -4.03 -1.60 -7.86
CA ALA A 64 -2.65 -1.57 -7.38
C ALA A 64 -2.30 -2.84 -6.59
N LEU A 65 -3.16 -3.26 -5.66
CA LEU A 65 -2.97 -4.50 -4.90
C LEU A 65 -2.94 -5.73 -5.82
N GLY A 66 -3.81 -5.78 -6.83
CA GLY A 66 -3.81 -6.85 -7.84
C GLY A 66 -2.53 -6.90 -8.67
N ILE A 67 -2.05 -5.75 -9.15
CA ILE A 67 -0.79 -5.64 -9.90
C ILE A 67 0.39 -6.06 -9.01
N ILE A 68 0.45 -5.62 -7.75
CA ILE A 68 1.50 -6.00 -6.81
C ILE A 68 1.47 -7.51 -6.55
N ALA A 69 0.30 -8.09 -6.29
CA ALA A 69 0.14 -9.52 -6.08
C ALA A 69 0.55 -10.34 -7.31
N TYR A 70 0.16 -9.91 -8.50
CA TYR A 70 0.55 -10.55 -9.76
C TYR A 70 2.06 -10.42 -10.02
N SER A 71 2.64 -9.24 -9.84
CA SER A 71 4.07 -8.99 -10.07
C SER A 71 4.95 -9.79 -9.12
N ILE A 72 4.62 -9.80 -7.83
CA ILE A 72 5.33 -10.60 -6.83
C ILE A 72 5.10 -12.08 -7.11
N GLY A 73 3.85 -12.51 -7.28
CA GLY A 73 3.50 -13.92 -7.52
C GLY A 73 4.14 -14.49 -8.79
N GLY A 74 4.16 -13.73 -9.88
CA GLY A 74 4.77 -14.11 -11.15
C GLY A 74 6.30 -14.16 -11.12
N SER A 75 6.93 -13.48 -10.16
CA SER A 75 8.39 -13.54 -9.96
C SER A 75 8.85 -14.79 -9.18
N LEU A 76 7.92 -15.56 -8.62
CA LEU A 76 8.24 -16.75 -7.83
C LEU A 76 8.64 -17.93 -8.71
N HIS A 77 9.83 -18.46 -8.48
CA HIS A 77 10.31 -19.67 -9.15
C HIS A 77 9.71 -20.93 -8.50
N TRP A 78 9.03 -21.76 -9.28
CA TRP A 78 8.37 -22.98 -8.80
C TRP A 78 9.34 -23.93 -8.07
N GLU A 79 10.57 -24.07 -8.56
CA GLU A 79 11.61 -24.89 -7.92
C GLU A 79 12.05 -24.36 -6.55
N SER A 80 12.09 -23.03 -6.39
CA SER A 80 12.40 -22.40 -5.09
C SER A 80 11.26 -22.55 -4.10
N ILE A 81 10.00 -22.47 -4.56
CA ILE A 81 8.83 -22.77 -3.73
C ILE A 81 8.89 -24.21 -3.24
N ARG A 82 9.03 -25.20 -4.14
CA ARG A 82 9.07 -26.62 -3.75
C ARG A 82 10.16 -26.94 -2.73
N ARG A 83 11.34 -26.33 -2.86
CA ARG A 83 12.44 -26.52 -1.90
C ARG A 83 12.11 -26.00 -0.49
N GLN A 84 11.25 -25.00 -0.38
CA GLN A 84 10.93 -24.31 0.87
C GLN A 84 9.44 -24.34 1.23
N GLU A 85 8.65 -25.21 0.61
CA GLU A 85 7.18 -25.17 0.65
C GLU A 85 6.63 -25.26 2.08
N ARG A 86 7.21 -26.13 2.90
CA ARG A 86 6.81 -26.29 4.31
C ARG A 86 7.10 -25.04 5.13
N SER A 87 8.25 -24.40 4.89
CA SER A 87 8.65 -23.16 5.57
C SER A 87 7.75 -22.00 5.16
N ILE A 88 7.51 -21.84 3.85
CA ILE A 88 6.64 -20.79 3.30
C ILE A 88 5.22 -20.95 3.85
N LEU A 89 4.66 -22.17 3.82
CA LEU A 89 3.32 -22.44 4.33
C LEU A 89 3.26 -22.20 5.84
N ALA A 90 4.20 -22.73 6.63
CA ALA A 90 4.20 -22.57 8.08
C ALA A 90 4.37 -21.11 8.51
N ILE A 91 5.35 -20.39 7.96
CA ILE A 91 5.60 -18.99 8.29
C ILE A 91 4.42 -18.13 7.85
N GLY A 92 3.95 -18.29 6.60
CA GLY A 92 2.85 -17.47 6.07
C GLY A 92 1.54 -17.66 6.82
N THR A 93 1.15 -18.91 7.09
CA THR A 93 -0.09 -19.17 7.85
C THR A 93 0.04 -18.77 9.32
N PHE A 94 1.16 -19.09 9.98
CA PHE A 94 1.34 -18.75 11.38
C PHE A 94 1.45 -17.24 11.61
N GLN A 95 2.18 -16.51 10.76
CA GLN A 95 2.26 -15.05 10.84
C GLN A 95 0.91 -14.41 10.51
N GLY A 96 0.21 -14.86 9.46
CA GLY A 96 -1.08 -14.30 9.08
C GLY A 96 -2.17 -14.52 10.14
N VAL A 97 -2.39 -15.78 10.52
CA VAL A 97 -3.40 -16.16 11.52
C VAL A 97 -3.02 -15.62 12.90
N GLY A 98 -1.74 -15.76 13.28
CA GLY A 98 -1.23 -15.27 14.55
C GLY A 98 -1.38 -13.76 14.69
N ALA A 99 -1.01 -12.99 13.65
CA ALA A 99 -1.19 -11.54 13.66
C ALA A 99 -2.66 -11.16 13.82
N LEU A 100 -3.57 -11.83 13.09
CA LEU A 100 -5.01 -11.58 13.18
C LEU A 100 -5.57 -11.85 14.58
N VAL A 101 -5.25 -13.02 15.16
CA VAL A 101 -5.74 -13.41 16.48
C VAL A 101 -5.20 -12.46 17.55
N LEU A 102 -3.89 -12.19 17.53
CA LEU A 102 -3.25 -11.34 18.53
C LEU A 102 -3.71 -9.87 18.41
N SER A 103 -3.83 -9.32 17.21
CA SER A 103 -4.29 -7.93 17.04
C SER A 103 -5.74 -7.77 17.47
N THR A 104 -6.59 -8.77 17.21
CA THR A 104 -8.00 -8.73 17.62
C THR A 104 -8.12 -8.83 19.14
N LEU A 105 -7.37 -9.74 19.78
CA LEU A 105 -7.37 -9.89 21.24
C LEU A 105 -6.78 -8.66 21.96
N ALA A 106 -5.83 -7.95 21.34
CA ALA A 106 -5.23 -6.75 21.93
C ALA A 106 -6.17 -5.53 21.94
N ILE A 107 -7.13 -5.48 21.02
CA ILE A 107 -8.09 -4.37 20.88
C ILE A 107 -9.42 -4.69 21.59
N ALA A 108 -9.77 -5.97 21.72
CA ALA A 108 -10.97 -6.47 22.42
C ALA A 108 -10.85 -6.38 23.95
#